data_AF-A0A9D8BB55-F1
#
_entry.id   AF-A0A9D8BB55-F1
#
_cell.length_a   1.000
_cell.length_b   1.000
_cell.length_c   1.000
_cell.angle_alpha   90.00
_cell.angle_beta   90.00
_cell.angle_gamma   90.00
#
_symmetry.space_group_name_H-M   'P 1'
#
loop_
_entity.id
_entity.type
_entity.pdbx_description
1 polymer ?
#
loop_
_entity_poly.entity_id
_entity_poly.type
_entity_poly.pdbx_seq_one_letter_code
_entity_poly.pdbx_strand_id
1 'polypeptide(L)'
;MFPFRFFGIIGSLFLVAGTVSLHWGLSLGWFAAWLVSINGVALVFFGVDKLLSLAGGKWLRIPEIVLLGTGLLGGCVGGFAGMALFHHKVEKRSFRLAFATIVVVEIGFICYWYFAIR
;
A
#
# COMPACT_ATOMS: atom_id res chain seq x y z
N MET A 1 11.36 14.55 -12.37
CA MET A 1 12.31 14.10 -11.32
C MET A 1 11.76 14.18 -9.88
N PHE A 2 10.54 14.73 -9.64
CA PHE A 2 9.98 14.91 -8.28
C PHE A 2 8.77 14.03 -7.83
N PRO A 3 8.22 13.06 -8.59
CA PRO A 3 6.98 12.39 -8.16
C PRO A 3 7.14 11.53 -6.90
N PHE A 4 8.29 10.86 -6.70
CA PHE A 4 8.48 9.95 -5.56
C PHE A 4 8.38 10.63 -4.19
N ARG A 5 9.10 11.73 -3.99
CA ARG A 5 9.11 12.45 -2.69
C ARG A 5 7.75 13.03 -2.37
N PHE A 6 7.04 13.53 -3.37
CA PHE A 6 5.73 14.14 -3.19
C PHE A 6 4.68 13.11 -2.74
N PHE A 7 4.55 11.98 -3.46
CA PHE A 7 3.62 10.91 -3.08
C PHE A 7 4.03 10.21 -1.77
N GLY A 8 5.33 10.10 -1.49
CA GLY A 8 5.83 9.54 -0.23
C GLY A 8 5.46 10.38 1.00
N ILE A 9 5.68 11.71 0.94
CA ILE A 9 5.35 12.64 2.04
C ILE A 9 3.83 12.72 2.23
N ILE A 10 3.06 12.78 1.15
CA ILE A 10 1.60 12.81 1.25
C ILE A 10 1.07 11.50 1.84
N GLY A 11 1.61 10.36 1.39
CA GLY A 11 1.25 9.05 1.91
C GLY A 11 1.52 8.92 3.40
N SER A 12 2.69 9.35 3.87
CA SER A 12 3.04 9.30 5.29
C SER A 12 2.17 10.23 6.14
N LEU A 13 1.84 11.43 5.66
CA LEU A 13 0.93 12.34 6.36
C LEU A 13 -0.48 11.74 6.48
N PHE A 14 -1.03 11.19 5.39
CA PHE A 14 -2.34 10.53 5.42
C PHE A 14 -2.35 9.30 6.32
N LEU A 15 -1.27 8.53 6.33
CA LEU A 15 -1.13 7.35 7.17
C LEU A 15 -1.14 7.69 8.67
N VAL A 16 -0.34 8.69 9.06
CA VAL A 16 -0.23 9.13 10.45
C VAL A 16 -1.55 9.74 10.90
N ALA A 17 -2.14 10.63 10.09
CA ALA A 17 -3.43 11.23 10.38
C ALA A 17 -4.52 10.16 10.52
N GLY A 18 -4.62 9.23 9.56
CA GLY A 18 -5.58 8.13 9.60
C GLY A 18 -5.43 7.26 10.85
N THR A 19 -4.20 6.90 11.21
CA THR A 19 -3.94 6.06 12.39
C THR A 19 -4.36 6.76 13.68
N VAL A 20 -4.01 8.04 13.83
CA VAL A 20 -4.37 8.85 15.00
C VAL A 20 -5.89 9.05 15.07
N SER A 21 -6.53 9.40 13.96
CA SER A 21 -7.98 9.60 13.90
C SER A 21 -8.76 8.31 14.18
N LEU A 22 -8.31 7.16 13.70
CA LEU A 22 -8.96 5.87 13.97
C LEU A 22 -8.74 5.40 15.41
N HIS A 23 -7.55 5.63 15.98
CA HIS A 23 -7.29 5.34 17.37
C HIS A 23 -8.15 6.20 18.30
N TRP A 24 -8.22 7.51 18.05
CA TRP A 24 -9.01 8.44 18.88
C TRP A 24 -10.51 8.31 18.65
N GLY A 25 -10.95 8.16 17.41
CA GLY A 25 -12.37 8.16 17.05
C GLY A 25 -13.07 6.81 17.27
N LEU A 26 -12.39 5.70 16.97
CA LEU A 26 -12.96 4.35 17.05
C LEU A 26 -12.38 3.51 18.19
N SER A 27 -11.49 4.09 19.03
CA SER A 27 -10.80 3.38 20.12
C SER A 27 -10.07 2.09 19.67
N LEU A 28 -9.72 2.01 18.39
CA LEU A 28 -9.00 0.87 17.83
C LEU A 28 -7.59 0.81 18.43
N GLY A 29 -7.10 -0.40 18.75
CA GLY A 29 -5.71 -0.56 19.17
C GLY A 29 -4.74 -0.02 18.11
N TRP A 30 -3.59 0.52 18.53
CA TRP A 30 -2.60 1.15 17.64
C TRP A 30 -2.23 0.31 16.42
N PHE A 31 -2.06 -1.01 16.61
CA PHE A 31 -1.76 -1.93 15.52
C PHE A 31 -2.92 -2.08 14.52
N ALA A 32 -4.15 -2.20 15.01
CA ALA A 32 -5.33 -2.31 14.16
C ALA A 32 -5.59 -1.00 13.39
N ALA A 33 -5.44 0.14 14.06
CA ALA A 33 -5.57 1.46 13.44
C ALA A 33 -4.52 1.68 12.33
N TRP A 34 -3.28 1.22 12.54
CA TRP A 34 -2.23 1.25 11.53
C TRP A 34 -2.60 0.40 10.32
N LEU A 35 -3.02 -0.86 10.53
CA LEU A 35 -3.38 -1.77 9.44
C LEU A 35 -4.53 -1.23 8.59
N VAL A 36 -5.59 -0.69 9.22
CA VAL A 36 -6.71 -0.09 8.49
C VAL A 36 -6.22 1.11 7.67
N SER A 37 -5.38 1.97 8.26
CA SER A 37 -4.86 3.16 7.58
C SER A 37 -3.98 2.81 6.39
N ILE A 38 -3.01 1.89 6.54
CA ILE A 38 -2.09 1.54 5.45
C ILE A 38 -2.82 0.86 4.29
N ASN A 39 -3.83 0.03 4.58
CA ASN A 39 -4.65 -0.61 3.55
C ASN A 39 -5.55 0.41 2.83
N GLY A 40 -6.10 1.39 3.55
CA GLY A 40 -6.84 2.51 2.95
C GLY A 40 -5.97 3.37 2.04
N VAL A 41 -4.78 3.78 2.51
CA VAL A 41 -3.80 4.55 1.72
C VAL A 41 -3.36 3.78 0.49
N ALA A 42 -3.07 2.48 0.62
CA ALA A 42 -2.72 1.62 -0.51
C ALA A 42 -3.84 1.63 -1.57
N LEU A 43 -5.10 1.41 -1.16
CA LEU A 43 -6.23 1.38 -2.09
C LEU A 43 -6.42 2.72 -2.81
N VAL A 44 -6.33 3.85 -2.08
CA VAL A 44 -6.41 5.19 -2.66
C VAL A 44 -5.28 5.42 -3.67
N PHE A 45 -4.05 5.00 -3.36
CA PHE A 45 -2.92 5.16 -4.26
C PHE A 45 -3.10 4.35 -5.56
N PHE A 46 -3.60 3.12 -5.48
CA PHE A 46 -3.94 2.35 -6.69
C PHE A 46 -5.07 3.00 -7.50
N GLY A 47 -6.07 3.60 -6.84
CA GLY A 47 -7.17 4.32 -7.50
C GLY A 47 -6.70 5.60 -8.19
N VAL A 48 -5.89 6.41 -7.50
CA VAL A 48 -5.28 7.63 -8.05
C VAL A 48 -4.36 7.29 -9.22
N ASP A 49 -3.57 6.22 -9.15
CA ASP A 49 -2.75 5.76 -10.26
C ASP A 49 -3.59 5.45 -11.52
N LYS A 50 -4.76 4.79 -11.35
CA LYS A 50 -5.70 4.56 -12.46
C LYS A 50 -6.26 5.87 -13.01
N LEU A 51 -6.74 6.77 -12.17
CA LEU A 51 -7.29 8.06 -12.61
C LEU A 51 -6.25 8.87 -13.39
N LEU A 52 -5.02 8.94 -12.88
CA LEU A 52 -3.92 9.65 -13.53
C LEU A 52 -3.50 8.96 -14.85
N SER A 53 -3.64 7.65 -14.95
CA SER A 53 -3.41 6.91 -16.20
C SER A 53 -4.46 7.22 -17.29
N LEU A 54 -5.71 7.44 -16.88
CA LEU A 54 -6.83 7.76 -17.79
C LEU A 54 -6.76 9.21 -18.26
N ALA A 55 -6.23 10.12 -17.43
CA ALA A 55 -6.04 11.53 -17.76
C ALA A 55 -4.89 11.82 -18.77
N GLY A 56 -4.27 10.78 -19.36
CA GLY A 56 -3.25 10.91 -20.42
C GLY A 56 -1.88 11.40 -19.96
N GLY A 57 -1.70 11.73 -18.68
CA GLY A 57 -0.46 12.26 -18.12
C GLY A 57 0.58 11.17 -17.84
N LYS A 58 1.47 10.87 -18.78
CA LYS A 58 2.67 10.03 -18.53
C LYS A 58 3.55 10.56 -17.38
N TRP A 59 3.46 11.85 -17.07
CA TRP A 59 4.28 12.57 -16.09
C TRP A 59 3.78 12.49 -14.65
N LEU A 60 2.51 12.17 -14.41
CA LEU A 60 1.89 12.11 -13.07
C LEU A 60 1.62 10.68 -12.58
N ARG A 61 2.19 9.64 -13.21
CA ARG A 61 2.03 8.26 -12.71
C ARG A 61 2.70 8.09 -11.36
N ILE A 62 2.03 7.36 -10.45
CA ILE A 62 2.59 7.03 -9.15
C ILE A 62 3.73 6.03 -9.37
N PRO A 63 4.94 6.28 -8.84
CA PRO A 63 6.06 5.37 -8.98
C PRO A 63 5.72 3.99 -8.40
N GLU A 64 6.07 2.93 -9.12
CA GLU A 64 5.81 1.55 -8.68
C GLU A 64 6.42 1.27 -7.30
N ILE A 65 7.55 1.90 -6.97
CA ILE A 65 8.20 1.79 -5.66
C ILE A 65 7.33 2.31 -4.50
N VAL A 66 6.47 3.32 -4.73
CA VAL A 66 5.56 3.84 -3.69
C VAL A 66 4.43 2.84 -3.45
N LEU A 67 3.89 2.23 -4.51
CA LEU A 67 2.87 1.19 -4.42
C LEU A 67 3.40 -0.11 -3.80
N LEU A 68 4.65 -0.48 -4.10
CA LEU A 68 5.31 -1.61 -3.44
C LEU A 68 5.63 -1.30 -1.99
N GLY A 69 6.02 -0.06 -1.69
CA GLY A 69 6.29 0.41 -0.33
C GLY A 69 5.07 0.35 0.57
N THR A 70 3.86 0.67 0.07
CA THR A 70 2.64 0.51 0.87
C THR A 70 2.34 -0.96 1.16
N GLY A 71 2.62 -1.87 0.23
CA GLY A 71 2.57 -3.32 0.46
C GLY A 71 3.51 -3.76 1.58
N LEU A 72 4.80 -3.40 1.48
CA LEU A 72 5.83 -3.72 2.49
C LEU A 72 5.53 -3.22 3.91
N LEU A 73 4.72 -2.17 4.05
CA LEU A 73 4.32 -1.61 5.34
C LEU A 73 3.06 -2.26 5.94
N GLY A 74 2.55 -3.33 5.32
CA GLY A 74 1.34 -4.06 5.73
C GLY A 74 0.08 -3.69 4.96
N GLY A 75 0.20 -2.94 3.86
CA GLY A 75 -0.90 -2.56 2.96
C GLY A 75 -1.24 -3.60 1.90
N CYS A 76 -0.79 -4.86 2.05
CA CYS A 76 -0.95 -5.90 1.05
C CYS A 76 -2.41 -6.17 0.67
N VAL A 77 -3.35 -6.15 1.64
CA VAL A 77 -4.78 -6.38 1.37
C VAL A 77 -5.37 -5.26 0.53
N GLY A 78 -5.09 -4.00 0.88
CA GLY A 78 -5.52 -2.81 0.16
C GLY A 78 -4.86 -2.70 -1.21
N GLY A 79 -3.61 -3.15 -1.35
CA GLY A 79 -2.92 -3.25 -2.63
C GLY A 79 -3.53 -4.31 -3.55
N PHE A 80 -3.84 -5.50 -3.03
CA PHE A 80 -4.56 -6.53 -3.78
C PHE A 80 -5.96 -6.08 -4.19
N ALA A 81 -6.72 -5.49 -3.26
CA ALA A 81 -8.04 -4.94 -3.53
C ALA A 81 -7.96 -3.84 -4.59
N GLY A 82 -6.96 -2.96 -4.51
CA GLY A 82 -6.68 -1.94 -5.53
C GLY A 82 -6.42 -2.55 -6.90
N MET A 83 -5.55 -3.56 -7.00
CA MET A 83 -5.29 -4.26 -8.27
C MET A 83 -6.55 -4.90 -8.85
N ALA A 84 -7.36 -5.56 -8.01
CA ALA A 84 -8.58 -6.23 -8.41
C ALA A 84 -9.69 -5.25 -8.83
N LEU A 85 -9.93 -4.19 -8.07
CA LEU A 85 -10.98 -3.20 -8.36
C LEU A 85 -10.64 -2.37 -9.59
N PHE A 86 -9.39 -1.90 -9.67
CA PHE A 86 -9.00 -0.97 -10.72
C PHE A 86 -8.58 -1.69 -12.00
N HIS A 87 -8.30 -2.99 -11.96
CA HIS A 87 -7.72 -3.76 -13.07
C HIS A 87 -6.49 -3.07 -13.69
N HIS A 88 -5.86 -2.17 -12.93
CA HIS A 88 -4.75 -1.35 -13.37
C HIS A 88 -3.45 -1.99 -12.88
N LYS A 89 -2.43 -2.05 -13.76
CA LYS A 89 -1.14 -2.72 -13.51
C LYS A 89 -1.20 -4.24 -13.22
N VAL A 90 -2.30 -4.92 -13.57
CA VAL A 90 -2.34 -6.39 -13.56
C VAL A 90 -1.36 -6.95 -14.60
N GLU A 91 -1.27 -6.36 -15.79
CA GLU A 91 -0.48 -6.90 -16.91
C GLU A 91 1.05 -6.87 -16.73
N LYS A 92 1.59 -5.94 -15.92
CA LYS A 92 3.04 -5.86 -15.72
C LYS A 92 3.53 -6.99 -14.82
N ARG A 93 4.08 -8.04 -15.44
CA ARG A 93 4.67 -9.20 -14.73
C ARG A 93 5.69 -8.78 -13.69
N SER A 94 6.53 -7.78 -13.96
CA SER A 94 7.54 -7.26 -13.02
C SER A 94 6.93 -6.75 -11.71
N PHE A 95 5.84 -5.97 -11.80
CA PHE A 95 5.15 -5.43 -10.64
C PHE A 95 4.45 -6.54 -9.84
N ARG A 96 3.79 -7.46 -10.55
CA ARG A 96 3.07 -8.58 -9.93
C ARG A 96 4.03 -9.53 -9.20
N LEU A 97 5.18 -9.82 -9.80
CA LEU A 97 6.24 -10.61 -9.17
C LEU A 97 6.79 -9.90 -7.94
N ALA A 98 7.12 -8.62 -8.02
CA ALA A 98 7.62 -7.85 -6.87
C ALA A 98 6.60 -7.84 -5.71
N PHE A 99 5.33 -7.61 -6.00
CA PHE A 99 4.27 -7.61 -4.99
C PHE A 99 4.05 -9.02 -4.39
N ALA A 100 4.04 -10.06 -5.22
CA ALA A 100 3.94 -11.44 -4.75
C ALA A 100 5.12 -11.84 -3.85
N THR A 101 6.35 -11.42 -4.19
CA THR A 101 7.53 -11.64 -3.36
C THR A 101 7.38 -10.99 -1.99
N ILE A 102 6.88 -9.75 -1.93
CA ILE A 102 6.62 -9.06 -0.65
C ILE A 102 5.68 -9.88 0.23
N VAL A 103 4.55 -10.33 -0.34
CA VAL A 103 3.55 -11.12 0.38
C VAL A 103 4.11 -12.44 0.87
N VAL A 104 4.90 -13.14 0.05
CA VAL A 104 5.56 -14.40 0.43
C VAL A 104 6.57 -14.18 1.57
N VAL A 105 7.34 -13.10 1.51
CA VAL A 105 8.30 -12.74 2.57
C VAL A 105 7.58 -12.41 3.88
N GLU A 106 6.49 -11.65 3.84
CA GLU A 106 5.69 -11.35 5.04
C GLU A 106 5.09 -12.61 5.66
N ILE A 107 4.48 -13.48 4.85
CA ILE A 107 3.94 -14.76 5.33
C ILE A 107 5.07 -15.62 5.91
N GLY A 108 6.20 -15.74 5.23
CA GLY A 108 7.36 -16.49 5.70
C GLY A 108 7.90 -15.96 7.02
N PHE A 109 7.96 -14.64 7.20
CA PHE A 109 8.37 -14.00 8.44
C PHE A 109 7.39 -14.29 9.58
N ILE A 110 6.08 -14.19 9.34
CA ILE A 110 5.04 -14.52 10.31
C ILE A 110 5.12 -16.00 10.70
N CYS A 111 5.26 -16.90 9.72
CA CYS A 111 5.40 -18.33 9.97
C CYS A 111 6.67 -18.62 10.80
N TYR A 112 7.82 -18.08 10.39
CA TYR A 112 9.07 -18.23 11.14
C TYR A 112 8.92 -17.73 12.58
N TRP A 113 8.35 -16.54 12.78
CA TRP A 113 8.14 -15.98 14.11
C TRP A 113 7.22 -16.87 14.95
N TYR A 114 6.13 -17.37 14.37
CA TYR A 114 5.19 -18.26 15.05
C TYR A 114 5.80 -19.61 15.45
N PHE A 115 6.65 -20.21 14.59
CA PHE A 115 7.25 -21.52 14.82
C PHE A 115 8.57 -21.47 15.59
N ALA A 116 9.32 -20.37 15.54
CA ALA A 116 10.63 -20.25 16.17
C ALA A 116 10.59 -19.60 17.57
N ILE A 117 9.51 -18.88 17.92
CA ILE A 117 9.36 -18.18 19.21
C ILE A 117 8.27 -18.80 20.09
N ARG A 118 7.51 -19.78 19.58
CA ARG A 118 6.82 -20.76 20.43
C ARG A 118 7.79 -21.85 20.88
#